data_AF-A0A968V1T3-F1
#
_entry.id   AF-A0A968V1T3-F1
#
_cell.length_a   1.000
_cell.length_b   1.000
_cell.length_c   1.000
_cell.angle_alpha   90.00
_cell.angle_beta   90.00
_cell.angle_gamma   90.00
#
_symmetry.space_group_name_H-M   'P 1'
#
loop_
_entity.id
_entity.type
_entity.pdbx_description
1 polymer ?
#
loop_
_entity_poly.entity_id
_entity_poly.type
_entity_poly.pdbx_seq_one_letter_code
_entity_poly.pdbx_strand_id
1 'polypeptide(L)'
;MSISKEKGFTLTVADGKPLSLTDLSFGEQHELVMLYELLFKVKPNSLVLIDEPEISLHIAWQVDFLKDLRSIIELVNFDVLLCNH
;
A
#
# COMPACT_ATOMS: atom_id res chain seq x y z
N MET A 1 3.15 10.66 6.95
CA MET A 1 3.64 10.53 5.56
C MET A 1 3.26 11.79 4.79
N SER A 2 4.15 12.31 3.94
CA SER A 2 3.85 13.40 3.01
C SER A 2 4.28 13.04 1.60
N ILE A 3 3.59 13.56 0.58
CA ILE A 3 3.85 13.27 -0.83
C ILE A 3 4.17 14.58 -1.57
N SER A 4 5.25 14.60 -2.35
CA SER A 4 5.58 15.71 -3.26
C SER A 4 6.03 15.19 -4.62
N LYS A 5 5.87 16.00 -5.67
CA LYS A 5 6.28 15.62 -7.03
C LYS A 5 7.80 15.48 -7.17
N GLU A 6 8.54 16.26 -6.38
CA GLU A 6 10.01 16.33 -6.41
C GLU A 6 10.65 15.24 -5.56
N LYS A 7 10.04 14.88 -4.43
CA LYS A 7 10.60 13.95 -3.44
C LYS A 7 9.90 12.60 -3.37
N GLY A 8 8.75 12.43 -4.02
CA GLY A 8 7.92 11.25 -3.89
C GLY A 8 7.36 11.11 -2.47
N PHE A 9 7.44 9.91 -1.90
CA PHE A 9 7.02 9.62 -0.52
C PHE A 9 8.10 10.05 0.46
N THR A 10 7.73 10.88 1.44
CA THR A 10 8.58 11.21 2.59
C THR A 10 7.93 10.67 3.86
N LEU A 11 8.72 9.89 4.61
CA LEU A 11 8.33 9.29 5.87
C LEU A 11 9.02 10.03 6.99
N THR A 12 8.27 10.34 8.04
CA THR A 12 8.77 11.01 9.23
C THR A 12 8.19 10.31 10.45
N VAL A 13 9.02 10.13 11.47
CA VAL A 13 8.57 9.69 12.79
C VAL A 13 7.86 10.84 13.51
N ALA A 14 7.19 10.53 14.63
CA ALA A 14 6.36 11.49 15.37
C ALA A 14 7.12 12.74 15.86
N ASP A 15 8.43 12.67 16.06
CA ASP A 15 9.29 13.80 16.43
C ASP A 15 9.76 14.64 15.23
N GLY A 16 9.30 14.32 14.02
CA GLY A 16 9.59 15.04 12.78
C GLY A 16 10.89 14.62 12.09
N LYS A 17 11.66 13.67 12.64
CA LYS A 17 12.86 13.17 11.95
C LYS A 17 12.50 12.37 10.71
N PRO A 18 13.26 12.52 9.61
CA PRO A 18 13.08 11.71 8.42
C PRO A 18 13.41 10.25 8.72
N LEU A 19 12.61 9.34 8.15
CA LEU A 19 12.81 7.91 8.21
C LEU A 19 13.19 7.42 6.80
N SER A 20 14.27 6.65 6.69
CA SER A 20 14.61 6.01 5.42
C SER A 20 13.64 4.87 5.13
N LEU A 21 13.39 4.57 3.86
CA LEU A 21 12.65 3.38 3.47
C LEU A 21 13.31 2.10 4.01
N THR A 22 14.63 2.09 4.15
CA THR A 22 15.40 0.97 4.71
C THR A 22 15.16 0.76 6.20
N ASP A 23 14.62 1.76 6.90
CA ASP A 23 14.35 1.68 8.34
C ASP A 23 12.96 1.10 8.62
N LEU A 24 12.13 0.94 7.59
CA LEU A 24 10.82 0.29 7.67
C LEU A 24 10.98 -1.23 7.83
N SER A 25 10.03 -1.84 8.52
CA SER A 25 9.86 -3.29 8.51
C SER A 25 9.56 -3.81 7.10
N PHE A 26 9.82 -5.09 6.85
CA PHE A 26 9.56 -5.69 5.54
C PHE A 26 8.08 -5.58 5.14
N GLY A 27 7.15 -5.76 6.09
CA GLY A 27 5.72 -5.58 5.86
C GLY A 27 5.36 -4.16 5.43
N GLU A 28 5.90 -3.15 6.11
CA GLU A 28 5.70 -1.73 5.75
C GLU A 28 6.23 -1.39 4.35
N GLN A 29 7.42 -1.90 4.01
CA GLN A 29 8.00 -1.68 2.67
C GLN A 29 7.15 -2.36 1.60
N HIS A 30 6.72 -3.60 1.87
CA HIS A 30 5.88 -4.37 0.95
C HIS A 30 4.55 -3.68 0.70
N GLU A 31 3.86 -3.24 1.76
CA GLU A 31 2.59 -2.53 1.66
C GLU A 31 2.74 -1.23 0.85
N LEU A 32 3.77 -0.42 1.11
CA LEU A 32 4.01 0.81 0.37
C LEU A 32 4.19 0.55 -1.14
N VAL A 33 4.93 -0.50 -1.51
CA VAL A 33 5.13 -0.90 -2.90
C VAL A 33 3.80 -1.35 -3.52
N MET A 34 3.03 -2.18 -2.81
CA MET A 34 1.74 -2.67 -3.31
C MET A 34 0.75 -1.52 -3.54
N LEU A 35 0.60 -0.60 -2.58
CA LEU A 35 -0.27 0.56 -2.71
C LEU A 35 0.15 1.44 -3.89
N TYR A 36 1.45 1.64 -4.11
CA TYR A 36 1.96 2.38 -5.25
C TYR A 36 1.58 1.71 -6.59
N GLU A 37 1.76 0.40 -6.72
CA GLU A 37 1.39 -0.33 -7.92
C GLU A 37 -0.12 -0.23 -8.20
N LEU A 38 -0.95 -0.44 -7.17
CA LEU A 38 -2.41 -0.35 -7.28
C LEU A 38 -2.90 1.05 -7.66
N LEU A 39 -2.30 2.10 -7.09
CA LEU A 39 -2.70 3.49 -7.35
C LEU A 39 -2.26 4.02 -8.71
N PHE A 40 -1.05 3.68 -9.15
CA PHE A 40 -0.41 4.39 -10.27
C PHE A 40 -0.11 3.52 -11.48
N LYS A 41 -0.12 2.19 -11.34
CA LYS A 41 0.24 1.27 -12.42
C LYS A 41 -0.94 0.49 -12.96
N VAL A 42 -1.94 0.23 -12.12
CA VAL A 42 -3.17 -0.44 -12.54
C VAL A 42 -3.97 0.47 -13.48
N LYS A 43 -4.47 -0.13 -14.56
CA LYS A 43 -5.37 0.54 -15.50
C LYS A 43 -6.82 0.31 -15.10
N PRO A 44 -7.72 1.29 -15.32
CA PRO A 44 -9.14 1.07 -15.13
C PRO A 44 -9.66 -0.14 -15.93
N ASN A 45 -10.68 -0.83 -15.41
CA ASN A 45 -11.28 -2.05 -15.96
C ASN A 45 -10.30 -3.24 -16.05
N SER A 46 -9.32 -3.31 -15.17
CA SER A 46 -8.45 -4.48 -15.02
C SER A 46 -8.98 -5.41 -13.91
N LEU A 47 -8.63 -6.69 -13.98
CA LEU A 47 -8.73 -7.61 -12.85
C LEU A 47 -7.33 -7.80 -12.25
N VAL A 48 -7.17 -7.46 -10.98
CA VAL A 48 -5.93 -7.65 -10.23
C VAL A 48 -6.08 -8.87 -9.33
N LEU A 49 -5.11 -9.77 -9.39
CA LEU A 49 -5.03 -10.96 -8.54
C LEU A 49 -3.97 -10.73 -7.48
N ILE A 50 -4.32 -10.85 -6.21
CA ILE A 50 -3.37 -10.70 -5.09
C ILE A 50 -3.42 -11.99 -4.27
N ASP A 51 -2.25 -12.59 -4.08
CA ASP A 51 -2.08 -13.81 -3.30
C ASP A 51 -1.41 -13.46 -1.97
N GLU A 52 -1.92 -14.05 -0.89
CA GLU A 52 -1.48 -13.85 0.50
C GLU A 52 -1.25 -12.37 0.88
N PRO A 53 -2.22 -11.45 0.68
CA PRO A 53 -2.05 -10.03 1.02
C PRO A 53 -1.76 -9.78 2.50
N GLU A 54 -2.06 -10.75 3.37
CA GLU A 54 -1.78 -10.72 4.80
C GLU A 54 -0.33 -11.05 5.16
N ILE A 55 0.45 -11.64 4.24
CA ILE A 55 1.78 -12.14 4.55
C ILE A 55 2.68 -10.96 4.91
N SER A 56 3.33 -11.04 6.06
CA SER A 56 4.20 -10.00 6.63
C SER A 56 3.50 -8.78 7.27
N LEU A 57 2.16 -8.73 7.33
CA LEU A 57 1.42 -7.66 8.02
C LEU A 57 1.01 -8.04 9.44
N HIS A 58 1.12 -7.07 10.36
CA HIS A 58 0.52 -7.19 11.68
C HIS A 58 -1.02 -7.15 11.58
N ILE A 59 -1.73 -7.86 12.47
CA ILE A 59 -3.20 -8.03 12.39
C ILE A 59 -3.99 -6.71 12.30
N ALA A 60 -3.54 -5.67 13.00
CA ALA A 60 -4.17 -4.36 12.95
C ALA A 60 -4.09 -3.76 11.53
N TRP A 61 -2.99 -4.00 10.82
CA TRP A 61 -2.73 -3.44 9.50
C TRP A 61 -3.49 -4.19 8.42
N GLN A 62 -3.76 -5.49 8.59
CA GLN A 62 -4.61 -6.25 7.67
C GLN A 62 -6.01 -5.63 7.55
N VAL A 63 -6.58 -5.15 8.66
CA VAL A 63 -7.90 -4.50 8.68
C VAL A 63 -7.88 -3.15 7.95
N ASP A 64 -6.82 -2.36 8.15
CA ASP A 64 -6.69 -1.05 7.53
C ASP A 64 -6.35 -1.17 6.04
N PHE A 65 -5.51 -2.14 5.66
CA PHE A 65 -5.20 -2.49 4.27
C PHE A 65 -6.45 -2.75 3.45
N LEU A 66 -7.43 -3.51 3.95
CA LEU A 66 -8.68 -3.78 3.21
C LEU A 66 -9.51 -2.51 2.97
N LYS A 67 -9.49 -1.54 3.90
CA LYS A 67 -10.17 -0.25 3.74
C LYS A 67 -9.48 0.60 2.68
N ASP A 68 -8.15 0.61 2.71
CA ASP A 68 -7.33 1.34 1.75
C ASP A 68 -7.47 0.74 0.35
N LEU A 69 -7.38 -0.58 0.22
CA LEU A 69 -7.59 -1.31 -1.02
C LEU A 69 -8.95 -1.00 -1.64
N ARG A 70 -10.02 -1.02 -0.83
CA ARG A 70 -11.36 -0.66 -1.31
C ARG A 70 -11.42 0.78 -1.82
N SER A 71 -10.79 1.71 -1.11
CA SER A 71 -10.75 3.12 -1.51
C SER A 71 -9.99 3.28 -2.84
N ILE A 72 -8.92 2.51 -3.04
CA ILE A 72 -8.14 2.51 -4.28
C ILE A 72 -8.92 1.91 -5.44
N ILE A 73 -9.64 0.81 -5.22
CA ILE A 73 -10.55 0.19 -6.21
C ILE A 73 -11.58 1.21 -6.70
N GLU A 74 -12.25 1.91 -5.77
CA GLU A 74 -13.26 2.92 -6.09
C GLU A 74 -12.64 4.13 -6.82
N LEU A 75 -11.40 4.51 -6.47
CA LEU A 75 -10.70 5.65 -7.07
C LEU A 75 -10.22 5.36 -8.51
N VAL A 76 -9.63 4.19 -8.74
CA VAL A 76 -8.98 3.83 -10.02
C VAL A 76 -9.93 3.07 -10.95
N ASN A 77 -11.00 2.49 -10.42
CA ASN A 77 -12.03 1.71 -11.12
C ASN A 77 -11.49 0.40 -11.74
N PHE A 78 -11.13 -0.57 -10.90
CA PHE A 78 -10.69 -1.92 -11.28
C PHE A 78 -11.25 -2.98 -10.32
N ASP A 79 -11.23 -4.25 -10.71
CA ASP A 79 -11.67 -5.37 -9.86
C ASP A 79 -10.48 -6.07 -9.22
N VAL A 80 -10.70 -6.65 -8.03
CA VAL A 80 -9.68 -7.41 -7.29
C VAL A 80 -10.22 -8.77 -6.87
N LEU A 81 -9.39 -9.81 -7.07
CA LEU A 81 -9.57 -11.12 -6.45
C LEU A 81 -8.42 -11.36 -5.48
N LEU A 82 -8.77 -11.57 -4.21
CA LEU A 82 -7.83 -11.87 -3.14
C LEU A 82 -7.87 -13.37 -2.83
N CYS A 83 -6.69 -13.96 -2.66
CA CYS A 83 -6.52 -15.30 -2.09
C CYS A 83 -5.76 -15.17 -0.76
N ASN A 84 -6.28 -15.77 0.30
CA ASN A 84 -5.67 -15.81 1.63
C ASN A 84 -5.77 -17.24 2.20
N HIS A 85 -5.10 -17.49 3.33
CA HIS A 85 -5.18 -18.77 4.06
C HIS A 85 -6.45 -18.94 4.92
#